data_AF-A0A3D8UKM8-F1
#
_entry.id   AF-A0A3D8UKM8-F1
#
_cell.length_a   1.000
_cell.length_b   1.000
_cell.length_c   1.000
_cell.angle_alpha   90.00
_cell.angle_beta   90.00
_cell.angle_gamma   90.00
#
_symmetry.space_group_name_H-M   'P 1'
#
loop_
_entity.id
_entity.type
_entity.pdbx_description
1 polymer ?
#
loop_
_entity_poly.entity_id
_entity_poly.type
_entity_poly.pdbx_seq_one_letter_code
_entity_poly.pdbx_strand_id
1 'polypeptide(L)'
;MKLLHSIILITLFATMLNAQTTMCYKENHSDMTTINTTKLDGGLCQSKKSAKEMNNEGWTTEDIKINSNNYIYLFKKVTTINEVNMDELENRVLERMKNEKIEKNKLVKEKLEKSKIKYGKKVYEAKCIFCHGKKGELQKYGKAPIKDLNLRNFEKAIREYTTGERDKVKDSNSINTFAPLMKPYAAMLSPNKIHNIYVYLKSINKNKQNTEEKK
;
A
#
# COMPACT_ATOMS: atom_id res chain seq x y z
N MET A 1 -20.81 -89.50 9.72
CA MET A 1 -19.36 -89.32 9.52
C MET A 1 -19.10 -87.85 9.22
N LYS A 2 -18.13 -87.23 9.92
CA LYS A 2 -17.11 -86.29 9.40
C LYS A 2 -17.65 -84.97 8.77
N LEU A 3 -17.23 -83.74 9.09
CA LEU A 3 -16.05 -83.17 9.75
C LEU A 3 -16.35 -81.67 9.99
N LEU A 4 -15.90 -81.14 11.14
CA LEU A 4 -15.27 -79.83 11.37
C LEU A 4 -15.50 -78.65 10.38
N HIS A 5 -15.93 -77.48 10.87
CA HIS A 5 -15.01 -76.41 11.31
C HIS A 5 -15.75 -75.14 11.80
N SER A 6 -15.26 -74.65 12.94
CA SER A 6 -15.52 -73.33 13.52
C SER A 6 -15.09 -72.20 12.59
N ILE A 7 -15.95 -71.22 12.30
CA ILE A 7 -15.56 -69.91 11.75
C ILE A 7 -16.40 -68.80 12.40
N ILE A 8 -15.92 -68.37 13.57
CA ILE A 8 -15.70 -66.98 13.99
C ILE A 8 -16.61 -65.93 13.34
N LEU A 9 -17.52 -65.40 14.15
CA LEU A 9 -18.22 -64.12 13.96
C LEU A 9 -17.19 -62.98 13.93
N ILE A 10 -16.74 -62.59 12.73
CA ILE A 10 -15.89 -61.41 12.53
C ILE A 10 -16.79 -60.18 12.64
N THR A 11 -16.91 -59.61 13.83
CA THR A 11 -17.32 -58.21 13.99
C THR A 11 -16.21 -57.35 13.41
N LEU A 12 -16.37 -56.94 12.16
CA LEU A 12 -15.55 -55.90 11.55
C LEU A 12 -15.92 -54.56 12.21
N PHE A 13 -15.35 -54.29 13.39
CA PHE A 13 -15.30 -52.93 13.93
C PHE A 13 -14.35 -52.16 13.03
N ALA A 14 -14.89 -51.56 11.96
CA ALA A 14 -14.17 -50.56 11.18
C ALA A 14 -13.83 -49.41 12.13
N THR A 15 -12.57 -49.34 12.58
CA THR A 15 -12.05 -48.17 13.28
C THR A 15 -12.02 -47.03 12.27
N MET A 16 -13.09 -46.24 12.22
CA MET A 16 -13.08 -44.99 11.49
C MET A 16 -12.04 -44.07 12.15
N LEU A 17 -10.92 -43.82 11.46
CA LEU A 17 -10.03 -42.71 11.78
C LEU A 17 -10.83 -41.42 11.56
N ASN A 18 -11.55 -40.97 12.58
CA ASN A 18 -12.29 -39.73 12.54
C ASN A 18 -11.32 -38.56 12.68
N ALA A 19 -10.79 -38.08 11.55
CA ALA A 19 -10.19 -36.75 11.49
C ALA A 19 -11.31 -35.74 11.75
N GLN A 20 -11.42 -35.25 12.98
CA GLN A 20 -12.46 -34.29 13.36
C GLN A 20 -12.10 -32.92 12.78
N THR A 21 -13.02 -32.30 12.04
CA THR A 21 -12.87 -30.93 11.54
C THR A 21 -14.01 -30.05 12.04
N THR A 22 -13.73 -28.77 12.29
CA THR A 22 -14.77 -27.80 12.64
C THR A 22 -14.47 -26.44 12.00
N MET A 23 -15.50 -25.73 11.57
CA MET A 23 -15.36 -24.39 11.00
C MET A 23 -15.83 -23.35 12.02
N CYS A 24 -15.00 -22.34 12.25
CA CYS A 24 -15.34 -21.19 13.07
C CYS A 24 -15.07 -19.90 12.30
N TYR A 25 -15.74 -18.81 12.63
CA TYR A 25 -15.60 -17.56 11.90
C TYR A 25 -15.73 -16.34 12.80
N LYS A 26 -15.32 -15.18 12.29
CA LYS A 26 -15.60 -13.88 12.87
C LYS A 26 -15.90 -12.88 11.79
N GLU A 27 -16.97 -12.13 11.93
CA GLU A 27 -17.34 -11.07 11.01
C GLU A 27 -17.03 -9.70 11.60
N ASN A 28 -16.73 -8.74 10.71
CA ASN A 28 -16.55 -7.32 11.03
C ASN A 28 -15.49 -7.02 12.11
N HIS A 29 -14.47 -7.86 12.24
CA HIS A 29 -13.37 -7.66 13.19
C HIS A 29 -12.27 -6.81 12.56
N SER A 30 -12.18 -5.53 12.95
CA SER A 30 -11.24 -4.57 12.36
C SER A 30 -9.81 -4.69 12.87
N ASP A 31 -9.63 -5.21 14.09
CA ASP A 31 -8.31 -5.29 14.72
C ASP A 31 -7.66 -6.66 14.50
N MET A 32 -6.86 -6.72 13.46
CA MET A 32 -6.16 -7.94 13.07
C MET A 32 -5.21 -8.49 14.14
N THR A 33 -4.77 -7.69 15.13
CA THR A 33 -3.85 -8.14 16.19
C THR A 33 -4.55 -8.95 17.28
N THR A 34 -5.87 -8.83 17.39
CA THR A 34 -6.68 -9.48 18.43
C THR A 34 -7.52 -10.63 17.89
N ILE A 35 -7.47 -10.93 16.58
CA ILE A 35 -8.34 -11.95 15.97
C ILE A 35 -8.10 -13.35 16.54
N ASN A 36 -6.86 -13.71 16.87
CA ASN A 36 -6.51 -15.03 17.40
C ASN A 36 -6.99 -15.25 18.84
N THR A 37 -7.21 -14.17 19.60
CA THR A 37 -7.69 -14.20 20.99
C THR A 37 -9.16 -13.83 21.12
N THR A 38 -9.77 -13.30 20.04
CA THR A 38 -11.19 -12.99 19.97
C THR A 38 -12.01 -14.27 19.87
N LYS A 39 -13.16 -14.30 20.56
CA LYS A 39 -14.09 -15.44 20.51
C LYS A 39 -14.70 -15.57 19.12
N LEU A 40 -14.55 -16.75 18.53
CA LEU A 40 -15.04 -17.09 17.20
C LEU A 40 -16.43 -17.70 17.29
N ASP A 41 -17.23 -17.40 16.28
CA ASP A 41 -18.58 -17.88 16.07
C ASP A 41 -18.58 -19.19 15.25
N GLY A 42 -19.68 -19.93 15.25
CA GLY A 42 -19.82 -21.17 14.48
C GLY A 42 -19.11 -22.40 15.07
N GLY A 43 -19.43 -23.56 14.50
CA GLY A 43 -18.81 -24.85 14.82
C GLY A 43 -18.73 -25.15 16.32
N LEU A 44 -17.57 -25.65 16.76
CA LEU A 44 -17.26 -25.89 18.18
C LEU A 44 -16.85 -24.63 18.93
N CYS A 45 -16.60 -23.51 18.23
CA CYS A 45 -16.21 -22.26 18.88
C CYS A 45 -17.39 -21.58 19.57
N GLN A 46 -18.59 -21.60 18.96
CA GLN A 46 -19.87 -21.19 19.57
C GLN A 46 -19.83 -19.84 20.31
N SER A 47 -19.04 -18.89 19.83
CA SER A 47 -18.81 -17.58 20.47
C SER A 47 -18.16 -17.67 21.86
N LYS A 48 -17.64 -18.84 22.24
CA LYS A 48 -17.04 -19.17 23.54
C LYS A 48 -15.55 -19.46 23.45
N LYS A 49 -15.05 -19.87 22.29
CA LYS A 49 -13.63 -20.19 22.06
C LYS A 49 -13.02 -19.32 20.98
N SER A 50 -11.80 -18.88 21.21
CA SER A 50 -10.93 -18.22 20.26
C SER A 50 -10.09 -19.24 19.48
N ALA A 51 -9.41 -18.81 18.42
CA ALA A 51 -8.47 -19.67 17.72
C ALA A 51 -7.37 -20.19 18.67
N LYS A 52 -6.88 -19.35 19.58
CA LYS A 52 -5.90 -19.72 20.60
C LYS A 52 -6.41 -20.83 21.53
N GLU A 53 -7.65 -20.72 22.00
CA GLU A 53 -8.24 -21.74 22.88
C GLU A 53 -8.52 -23.05 22.14
N MET A 54 -8.98 -22.98 20.89
CA MET A 54 -9.11 -24.18 20.05
C MET A 54 -7.76 -24.89 19.91
N ASN A 55 -6.68 -24.14 19.70
CA ASN A 55 -5.34 -24.72 19.59
C ASN A 55 -4.85 -25.34 20.90
N ASN A 56 -5.11 -24.69 22.05
CA ASN A 56 -4.80 -25.24 23.37
C ASN A 56 -5.57 -26.54 23.67
N GLU A 57 -6.72 -26.76 23.04
CA GLU A 57 -7.51 -27.99 23.15
C GLU A 57 -7.09 -29.09 22.14
N GLY A 58 -5.96 -28.90 21.45
CA GLY A 58 -5.40 -29.86 20.50
C GLY A 58 -6.02 -29.81 19.10
N TRP A 59 -6.77 -28.75 18.78
CA TRP A 59 -7.12 -28.46 17.40
C TRP A 59 -5.97 -27.75 16.70
N THR A 60 -5.85 -27.92 15.39
CA THR A 60 -4.87 -27.23 14.56
C THR A 60 -5.62 -26.50 13.46
N THR A 61 -5.19 -25.29 13.11
CA THR A 61 -5.78 -24.56 11.99
C THR A 61 -5.28 -25.15 10.68
N GLU A 62 -6.16 -25.80 9.93
CA GLU A 62 -5.89 -26.36 8.61
C GLU A 62 -5.88 -25.26 7.53
N ASP A 63 -6.82 -24.31 7.62
CA ASP A 63 -6.95 -23.21 6.66
C ASP A 63 -7.56 -21.95 7.31
N ILE A 64 -7.24 -20.78 6.76
CA ILE A 64 -7.84 -19.49 7.13
C ILE A 64 -8.19 -18.70 5.86
N LYS A 65 -9.47 -18.43 5.68
CA LYS A 65 -9.97 -17.53 4.64
C LYS A 65 -10.23 -16.15 5.24
N ILE A 66 -9.59 -15.13 4.67
CA ILE A 66 -9.75 -13.73 5.09
C ILE A 66 -10.44 -12.95 3.96
N ASN A 67 -11.55 -12.29 4.27
CA ASN A 67 -12.24 -11.40 3.35
C ASN A 67 -12.54 -10.07 4.05
N SER A 68 -11.68 -9.07 3.83
CA SER A 68 -11.75 -7.77 4.50
C SER A 68 -11.68 -7.92 6.02
N ASN A 69 -12.78 -7.67 6.75
CA ASN A 69 -12.85 -7.79 8.21
C ASN A 69 -13.48 -9.13 8.66
N ASN A 70 -13.64 -10.08 7.73
CA ASN A 70 -14.24 -11.38 8.00
C ASN A 70 -13.18 -12.48 7.91
N TYR A 71 -13.18 -13.38 8.89
CA TYR A 71 -12.20 -14.45 9.05
C TYR A 71 -12.95 -15.77 9.20
N ILE A 72 -12.55 -16.80 8.45
CA ILE A 72 -13.10 -18.15 8.55
C ILE A 72 -11.92 -19.10 8.79
N TYR A 73 -11.95 -19.78 9.91
CA TYR A 73 -11.00 -20.79 10.34
C TYR A 73 -11.57 -22.18 10.08
N LEU A 74 -10.77 -23.05 9.45
CA LEU A 74 -11.02 -24.48 9.39
C LEU A 74 -10.05 -25.17 10.34
N PHE A 75 -10.58 -25.78 11.40
CA PHE A 75 -9.79 -26.52 12.37
C PHE A 75 -9.85 -28.02 12.11
N LYS A 76 -8.77 -28.72 12.42
CA LYS A 76 -8.62 -30.17 12.39
C LYS A 76 -7.96 -30.67 13.66
N LYS A 77 -8.48 -31.74 14.26
CA LYS A 77 -7.90 -32.35 15.47
C LYS A 77 -6.90 -33.43 15.06
N VAL A 78 -5.63 -33.24 15.42
CA VAL A 78 -4.55 -34.20 15.10
C VAL A 78 -4.27 -35.05 16.34
N THR A 79 -4.34 -36.38 16.19
CA THR A 79 -4.15 -37.36 17.28
C THR A 79 -2.68 -37.67 17.58
N THR A 80 -1.74 -37.03 16.88
CA THR A 80 -0.30 -37.15 17.07
C THR A 80 0.30 -35.75 17.17
N ILE A 81 0.71 -35.38 18.38
CA ILE A 81 1.30 -34.08 18.70
C ILE A 81 2.75 -34.11 18.22
N ASN A 82 2.99 -33.62 17.01
CA ASN A 82 4.26 -32.96 16.74
C ASN A 82 4.07 -31.51 17.17
N GLU A 83 4.85 -31.05 18.17
CA GLU A 83 4.81 -29.69 18.70
C GLU A 83 5.02 -28.67 17.58
N VAL A 84 3.93 -28.17 17.00
CA VAL A 84 3.95 -26.97 16.17
C VAL A 84 4.02 -25.78 17.11
N ASN A 85 5.16 -25.09 17.10
CA ASN A 85 5.36 -23.89 17.91
C ASN A 85 4.47 -22.75 17.38
N MET A 86 3.34 -22.55 18.07
CA MET A 86 2.30 -21.58 17.70
C MET A 86 2.80 -20.14 17.73
N ASP A 87 3.76 -19.82 18.60
CA ASP A 87 4.35 -18.49 18.70
C ASP A 87 5.19 -18.18 17.44
N GLU A 88 5.86 -19.19 16.88
CA GLU A 88 6.60 -19.04 15.63
C GLU A 88 5.66 -18.81 14.44
N LEU A 89 4.53 -19.51 14.41
CA LEU A 89 3.52 -19.35 13.35
C LEU A 89 2.84 -17.99 13.40
N GLU A 90 2.46 -17.51 14.59
CA GLU A 90 1.84 -16.18 14.76
C GLU A 90 2.79 -15.07 14.32
N ASN A 91 4.06 -15.14 14.72
CA ASN A 91 5.09 -14.19 14.28
C ASN A 91 5.28 -14.18 12.76
N ARG A 92 5.27 -15.35 12.12
CA ARG A 92 5.40 -15.48 10.65
C ARG A 92 4.22 -14.84 9.91
N VAL A 93 3.00 -15.01 10.41
CA VAL A 93 1.80 -14.40 9.83
C VAL A 93 1.83 -12.89 9.98
N LEU A 94 2.18 -12.37 11.17
CA LEU A 94 2.30 -10.92 11.41
C LEU A 94 3.35 -10.27 10.50
N GLU A 95 4.51 -10.90 10.31
CA GLU A 95 5.55 -10.40 9.40
C GLU A 95 5.09 -10.37 7.94
N ARG A 96 4.39 -11.41 7.48
CA ARG A 96 3.81 -11.42 6.12
C ARG A 96 2.85 -10.25 5.92
N MET A 97 1.95 -10.01 6.87
CA MET A 97 0.96 -8.93 6.79
C MET A 97 1.59 -7.53 6.81
N LYS A 98 2.63 -7.33 7.63
CA LYS A 98 3.41 -6.08 7.61
C LYS A 98 4.05 -5.87 6.24
N ASN A 99 4.68 -6.91 5.68
CA ASN A 99 5.32 -6.86 4.38
C ASN A 99 4.34 -6.57 3.25
N GLU A 100 3.18 -7.22 3.23
CA GLU A 100 2.09 -6.95 2.27
C GLU A 100 1.60 -5.50 2.36
N LYS A 101 1.46 -4.95 3.58
CA LYS A 101 1.08 -3.55 3.80
C LYS A 101 2.14 -2.59 3.27
N ILE A 102 3.42 -2.88 3.52
CA ILE A 102 4.54 -2.07 3.02
C ILE A 102 4.58 -2.09 1.49
N GLU A 103 4.44 -3.26 0.88
CA GLU A 103 4.43 -3.44 -0.57
C GLU A 103 3.25 -2.71 -1.21
N LYS A 104 2.04 -2.88 -0.67
CA LYS A 104 0.85 -2.15 -1.13
C LYS A 104 1.03 -0.64 -1.05
N ASN A 105 1.58 -0.14 0.06
CA ASN A 105 1.86 1.29 0.21
C ASN A 105 2.90 1.79 -0.78
N LYS A 106 3.92 0.99 -1.09
CA LYS A 106 4.92 1.30 -2.13
C LYS A 106 4.26 1.39 -3.51
N LEU A 107 3.43 0.42 -3.88
CA LEU A 107 2.71 0.41 -5.16
C LEU A 107 1.77 1.62 -5.29
N VAL A 108 1.04 1.98 -4.22
CA VAL A 108 0.18 3.17 -4.20
C VAL A 108 1.00 4.44 -4.39
N LYS A 109 2.12 4.58 -3.68
CA LYS A 109 3.03 5.74 -3.83
C LYS A 109 3.58 5.85 -5.25
N GLU A 110 4.03 4.73 -5.84
CA GLU A 110 4.53 4.70 -7.22
C GLU A 110 3.44 5.07 -8.24
N LYS A 111 2.22 4.54 -8.07
CA LYS A 111 1.08 4.88 -8.95
C LYS A 111 0.72 6.36 -8.83
N LEU A 112 0.71 6.90 -7.62
CA LEU A 112 0.44 8.32 -7.38
C LEU A 112 1.52 9.20 -8.03
N GLU A 113 2.80 8.86 -7.87
CA GLU A 113 3.91 9.63 -8.46
C GLU A 113 3.84 9.61 -9.99
N LYS A 114 3.61 8.45 -10.61
CA LYS A 114 3.40 8.32 -12.06
C LYS A 114 2.22 9.18 -12.54
N SER A 115 1.14 9.21 -11.77
CA SER A 115 -0.03 10.05 -12.05
C SER A 115 0.33 11.54 -12.02
N LYS A 116 1.03 11.99 -10.97
CA LYS A 116 1.51 13.38 -10.86
C LYS A 116 2.39 13.78 -12.04
N ILE A 117 3.36 12.93 -12.41
CA ILE A 117 4.24 13.14 -13.58
C ILE A 117 3.41 13.27 -14.87
N LYS A 118 2.45 12.36 -15.09
CA LYS A 118 1.58 12.37 -16.27
C LYS A 118 0.77 13.66 -16.39
N TYR A 119 0.14 14.10 -15.31
CA TYR A 119 -0.64 15.34 -15.30
C TYR A 119 0.25 16.58 -15.41
N GLY A 120 1.39 16.59 -14.74
CA GLY A 120 2.39 17.65 -14.82
C GLY A 120 2.90 17.85 -16.24
N LYS A 121 3.27 16.74 -16.91
CA LYS A 121 3.68 16.71 -18.31
C LYS A 121 2.65 17.38 -19.21
N LYS A 122 1.39 16.96 -19.11
CA LYS A 122 0.29 17.50 -19.94
C LYS A 122 0.16 19.02 -19.82
N VAL A 123 0.21 19.55 -18.61
CA VAL A 123 0.09 21.00 -18.40
C VAL A 123 1.35 21.72 -18.88
N TYR A 124 2.53 21.18 -18.57
CA TYR A 124 3.81 21.78 -18.92
C TYR A 124 4.00 21.87 -20.44
N GLU A 125 3.77 20.78 -21.16
CA GLU A 125 3.90 20.72 -22.61
C GLU A 125 2.94 21.67 -23.31
N ALA A 126 1.70 21.79 -22.82
CA ALA A 126 0.70 22.62 -23.44
C ALA A 126 0.89 24.13 -23.18
N LYS A 127 1.51 24.52 -22.06
CA LYS A 127 1.43 25.91 -21.56
C LYS A 127 2.76 26.54 -21.18
N CYS A 128 3.81 25.75 -20.92
CA CYS A 128 5.04 26.24 -20.32
C CYS A 128 6.24 26.14 -21.27
N ILE A 129 6.30 25.10 -22.12
CA ILE A 129 7.48 24.80 -22.95
C ILE A 129 7.88 25.97 -23.85
N PHE A 130 6.92 26.66 -24.46
CA PHE A 130 7.20 27.73 -25.42
C PHE A 130 8.12 28.82 -24.84
N CYS A 131 7.91 29.19 -23.57
CA CYS A 131 8.70 30.22 -22.91
C CYS A 131 9.86 29.65 -22.09
N HIS A 132 9.70 28.46 -21.49
CA HIS A 132 10.64 27.92 -20.50
C HIS A 132 11.54 26.79 -21.03
N GLY A 133 11.32 26.28 -22.24
CA GLY A 133 12.08 25.19 -22.83
C GLY A 133 11.48 23.82 -22.53
N LYS A 134 12.03 22.76 -23.13
CA LYS A 134 11.50 21.40 -22.96
C LYS A 134 11.74 20.85 -21.55
N LYS A 135 12.79 21.33 -20.89
CA LYS A 135 13.24 20.91 -19.57
C LYS A 135 13.18 22.03 -18.54
N GLY A 136 12.65 23.21 -18.88
CA GLY A 136 12.65 24.37 -17.99
C GLY A 136 14.00 25.09 -17.91
N GLU A 137 14.84 24.89 -18.92
CA GLU A 137 16.24 25.30 -19.03
C GLU A 137 16.43 26.73 -19.54
N LEU A 138 15.40 27.34 -20.13
CA LEU A 138 15.57 28.66 -20.73
C LEU A 138 15.64 29.74 -19.66
N GLN A 139 16.70 30.54 -19.77
CA GLN A 139 16.80 31.84 -19.13
C GLN A 139 16.10 32.88 -20.02
N LYS A 140 15.06 33.51 -19.50
CA LYS A 140 14.29 34.55 -20.19
C LYS A 140 14.16 35.77 -19.28
N TYR A 141 14.23 36.97 -19.87
CA TYR A 141 14.03 38.24 -19.16
C TYR A 141 14.91 38.40 -17.90
N GLY A 142 16.15 37.91 -17.97
CA GLY A 142 17.11 37.97 -16.84
C GLY A 142 16.73 37.11 -15.63
N LYS A 143 15.80 36.15 -15.77
CA LYS A 143 15.40 35.23 -14.69
C LYS A 143 16.00 33.85 -14.90
N ALA A 144 16.43 33.25 -13.79
CA ALA A 144 17.01 31.91 -13.77
C ALA A 144 16.03 30.86 -14.32
N PRO A 145 16.55 29.77 -14.91
CA PRO A 145 15.74 28.66 -15.39
C PRO A 145 14.85 28.05 -14.30
N ILE A 146 13.62 27.70 -14.65
CA ILE A 146 12.66 27.16 -13.68
C ILE A 146 13.01 25.73 -13.22
N LYS A 147 13.84 25.00 -13.98
CA LYS A 147 14.32 23.66 -13.62
C LYS A 147 15.13 23.64 -12.31
N ASP A 148 15.78 24.76 -12.01
CA ASP A 148 16.70 24.90 -10.88
C ASP A 148 15.98 25.31 -9.59
N LEU A 149 14.70 25.69 -9.66
CA LEU A 149 13.90 26.01 -8.48
C LEU A 149 13.64 24.77 -7.63
N ASN A 150 13.62 24.94 -6.32
CA ASN A 150 13.02 23.98 -5.38
C ASN A 150 11.51 24.20 -5.29
N LEU A 151 10.76 23.25 -4.70
CA LEU A 151 9.30 23.29 -4.66
C LEU A 151 8.78 24.59 -4.04
N ARG A 152 9.33 24.99 -2.89
CA ARG A 152 8.92 26.21 -2.17
C ARG A 152 9.09 27.46 -3.04
N ASN A 153 10.22 27.59 -3.71
CA ASN A 153 10.49 28.74 -4.58
C ASN A 153 9.64 28.71 -5.85
N PHE A 154 9.36 27.52 -6.39
CA PHE A 154 8.47 27.34 -7.53
C PHE A 154 7.04 27.77 -7.18
N GLU A 155 6.49 27.30 -6.07
CA GLU A 155 5.16 27.67 -5.56
C GLU A 155 5.08 29.16 -5.23
N LYS A 156 6.09 29.70 -4.54
CA LYS A 156 6.19 31.12 -4.22
C LYS A 156 6.20 31.98 -5.49
N ALA A 157 6.98 31.61 -6.49
CA ALA A 157 7.05 32.36 -7.74
C ALA A 157 5.69 32.42 -8.45
N ILE A 158 4.99 31.28 -8.59
CA ILE A 158 3.66 31.23 -9.20
C ILE A 158 2.66 32.07 -8.39
N ARG A 159 2.67 31.96 -7.06
CA ARG A 159 1.79 32.76 -6.20
C ARG A 159 2.03 34.26 -6.39
N GLU A 160 3.29 34.70 -6.41
CA GLU A 160 3.64 36.12 -6.59
C GLU A 160 3.23 36.66 -7.96
N TYR A 161 3.17 35.81 -8.99
CA TYR A 161 2.58 36.20 -10.28
C TYR A 161 1.05 36.32 -10.18
N THR A 162 0.38 35.40 -9.49
CA THR A 162 -1.08 35.46 -9.28
C THR A 162 -1.50 36.68 -8.45
N THR A 163 -0.73 37.04 -7.41
CA THR A 163 -1.05 38.18 -6.54
C THR A 163 -0.55 39.52 -7.07
N GLY A 164 0.27 39.52 -8.14
CA GLY A 164 0.88 40.74 -8.68
C GLY A 164 2.06 41.27 -7.86
N GLU A 165 2.49 40.58 -6.80
CA GLU A 165 3.68 40.92 -6.02
C GLU A 165 4.94 41.05 -6.88
N ARG A 166 4.99 40.36 -8.03
CA ARG A 166 6.10 40.38 -8.98
C ARG A 166 6.10 41.53 -9.98
N ASP A 167 5.05 42.35 -10.02
CA ASP A 167 4.94 43.48 -10.95
C ASP A 167 5.83 44.65 -10.52
N LYS A 168 6.09 44.75 -9.21
CA LYS A 168 6.90 45.81 -8.60
C LYS A 168 8.31 45.31 -8.34
N VAL A 169 9.32 46.14 -8.58
CA VAL A 169 10.68 45.90 -8.06
C VAL A 169 10.71 46.39 -6.62
N LYS A 170 11.10 45.53 -5.68
CA LYS A 170 11.00 45.82 -4.23
C LYS A 170 11.80 47.04 -3.78
N ASP A 171 12.82 47.42 -4.55
CA ASP A 171 13.80 48.44 -4.18
C ASP A 171 14.04 49.49 -5.28
N SER A 172 13.12 49.63 -6.25
CA SER A 172 13.19 50.70 -7.23
C SER A 172 11.82 51.12 -7.77
N ASN A 173 11.70 52.35 -8.24
CA ASN A 173 10.52 52.83 -8.99
C ASN A 173 10.37 52.16 -10.38
N SER A 174 11.11 51.09 -10.66
CA SER A 174 10.99 50.35 -11.93
C SER A 174 9.95 49.24 -11.84
N ILE A 175 9.21 49.06 -12.93
CA ILE A 175 8.21 48.01 -13.09
C ILE A 175 8.88 46.79 -13.74
N ASN A 176 8.53 45.59 -13.28
CA ASN A 176 8.91 44.37 -13.98
C ASN A 176 8.00 44.17 -15.19
N THR A 177 8.38 44.76 -16.33
CA THR A 177 7.58 44.79 -17.56
C THR A 177 7.19 43.40 -18.08
N PHE A 178 7.94 42.35 -17.72
CA PHE A 178 7.70 40.99 -18.19
C PHE A 178 6.91 40.11 -17.20
N ALA A 179 6.74 40.53 -15.94
CA ALA A 179 5.95 39.77 -14.96
C ALA A 179 4.48 39.57 -15.38
N PRO A 180 3.79 40.58 -15.98
CA PRO A 180 2.42 40.41 -16.46
C PRO A 180 2.22 39.25 -17.44
N LEU A 181 3.26 38.87 -18.21
CA LEU A 181 3.17 37.76 -19.18
C LEU A 181 2.83 36.43 -18.51
N MET A 182 3.26 36.22 -17.27
CA MET A 182 3.01 34.98 -16.52
C MET A 182 1.67 34.96 -15.79
N LYS A 183 1.00 36.11 -15.60
CA LYS A 183 -0.28 36.20 -14.87
C LYS A 183 -1.38 35.26 -15.38
N PRO A 184 -1.73 35.23 -16.68
CA PRO A 184 -2.80 34.34 -17.15
C PRO A 184 -2.44 32.86 -16.94
N TYR A 185 -1.15 32.51 -17.03
CA TYR A 185 -0.68 31.17 -16.78
C TYR A 185 -0.69 30.82 -15.29
N ALA A 186 -0.33 31.75 -14.40
CA ALA A 186 -0.32 31.55 -12.96
C ALA A 186 -1.74 31.42 -12.40
N ALA A 187 -2.68 32.24 -12.89
CA ALA A 187 -4.08 32.25 -12.43
C ALA A 187 -4.82 30.94 -12.69
N MET A 188 -4.45 30.17 -13.73
CA MET A 188 -5.10 28.89 -14.06
C MET A 188 -4.52 27.67 -13.29
N LEU A 189 -3.47 27.87 -12.48
CA LEU A 189 -2.76 26.82 -11.77
C LEU A 189 -3.23 26.71 -10.31
N SER A 190 -3.91 25.61 -9.98
CA SER A 190 -4.19 25.24 -8.59
C SER A 190 -2.95 24.64 -7.92
N PRO A 191 -2.89 24.57 -6.57
CA PRO A 191 -1.76 23.97 -5.85
C PRO A 191 -1.37 22.58 -6.35
N ASN A 192 -2.36 21.73 -6.65
CA ASN A 192 -2.12 20.40 -7.22
C ASN A 192 -1.48 20.45 -8.61
N LYS A 193 -1.90 21.38 -9.48
CA LYS A 193 -1.30 21.55 -10.81
C LYS A 193 0.15 22.04 -10.69
N ILE A 194 0.42 23.00 -9.80
CA ILE A 194 1.77 23.52 -9.55
C ILE A 194 2.69 22.38 -9.10
N HIS A 195 2.26 21.61 -8.10
CA HIS A 195 3.01 20.46 -7.60
C HIS A 195 3.27 19.41 -8.67
N ASN A 196 2.25 19.06 -9.48
CA ASN A 196 2.41 18.07 -10.55
C ASN A 196 3.41 18.53 -11.61
N ILE A 197 3.39 19.81 -12.01
CA ILE A 197 4.37 20.39 -12.95
C ILE A 197 5.78 20.31 -12.37
N TYR A 198 5.95 20.67 -11.09
CA TYR A 198 7.24 20.59 -10.41
C TYR A 198 7.78 19.14 -10.39
N VAL A 199 6.95 18.18 -10.00
CA VAL A 199 7.30 16.75 -9.97
C VAL A 199 7.71 16.26 -11.36
N TYR A 200 6.95 16.61 -12.40
CA TYR A 200 7.30 16.31 -13.78
C TYR A 200 8.66 16.91 -14.18
N LEU A 201 8.88 18.20 -13.94
CA LEU A 201 10.15 18.87 -14.23
C LEU A 201 11.33 18.21 -13.53
N LYS A 202 11.18 17.82 -12.26
CA LYS A 202 12.23 17.08 -11.54
C LYS A 202 12.43 15.67 -12.11
N SER A 203 11.38 14.99 -12.54
CA SER A 203 11.49 13.65 -13.13
C SER A 203 12.32 13.64 -14.42
N ILE A 204 12.17 14.66 -15.27
CA ILE A 204 12.88 14.75 -16.57
C ILE A 204 14.28 15.37 -16.44
N ASN A 205 14.57 16.05 -15.33
CA ASN A 205 15.87 16.67 -15.05
C ASN A 205 16.70 15.89 -14.01
N LYS A 206 16.21 14.76 -13.49
CA LYS A 206 17.03 13.83 -12.72
C LYS A 206 18.12 13.28 -13.65
N ASN A 207 19.33 13.80 -13.52
CA ASN A 207 20.53 13.11 -13.99
C ASN A 207 20.56 11.72 -13.31
N LYS A 208 20.96 10.68 -14.05
CA LYS A 208 21.27 9.35 -13.51
C LYS A 208 22.45 9.45 -12.52
N GLN A 209 22.21 9.93 -11.29
CA GLN A 209 23.22 9.92 -10.23
C GLN A 209 23.15 8.67 -9.33
N ASN A 210 22.34 7.66 -9.69
CA ASN A 210 22.25 6.39 -8.95
C ASN A 210 22.40 5.17 -9.88
N THR A 211 23.48 5.06 -10.65
CA THR A 211 23.83 3.80 -11.35
C THR A 211 25.30 3.40 -11.17
N GLU A 212 26.06 4.08 -10.32
CA GLU A 212 27.49 3.75 -10.05
C GLU A 212 27.81 3.30 -8.62
N GLU A 213 26.81 2.95 -7.80
CA GLU A 213 27.05 2.30 -6.49
C GLU A 213 26.70 0.80 -6.48
N LYS A 214 26.59 0.18 -7.66
CA LYS A 214 26.56 -1.29 -7.79
C LYS A 214 27.41 -1.73 -8.97
N LYS A 215 28.73 -1.61 -8.82
CA LYS A 215 29.70 -2.51 -9.43
C LYS A 215 30.72 -2.88 -8.38
#